data_AF-A0A2H0SJE5-F1
#
_entry.id   AF-A0A2H0SJE5-F1
#
_cell.length_a   1.000
_cell.length_b   1.000
_cell.length_c   1.000
_cell.angle_alpha   90.00
_cell.angle_beta   90.00
_cell.angle_gamma   90.00
#
_symmetry.space_group_name_H-M   'P 1'
#
loop_
_entity.id
_entity.type
_entity.pdbx_description
1 polymer ?
#
loop_
_entity_poly.entity_id
_entity_poly.type
_entity_poly.pdbx_seq_one_letter_code
_entity_poly.pdbx_strand_id
1 'polypeptide(L)'
;MPIVVKARGRDNTNDVIKKFKKAAAEVDIVTLAKDRRYHQKPSRLKSVINTERKRLRKKLRSLKRQKNIDPDVISRMTERVGR
;
A
#
# COMPACT_ATOMS: atom_id res chain seq x y z
N MET A 1 3.72 15.71 1.30
CA MET A 1 3.06 15.41 2.60
C MET A 1 4.14 14.93 3.55
N PRO A 2 4.40 15.64 4.65
CA PRO A 2 5.39 15.21 5.63
C PRO A 2 4.83 14.05 6.48
N ILE A 3 5.61 12.98 6.65
CA ILE A 3 5.31 11.92 7.62
C ILE A 3 6.06 12.27 8.91
N VAL A 4 5.31 12.53 9.98
CA VAL A 4 5.88 12.82 11.30
C VAL A 4 5.45 11.72 12.26
N VAL A 5 6.41 10.96 12.77
CA VAL A 5 6.16 9.94 13.81
C VAL A 5 6.80 10.40 15.10
N LYS A 6 5.97 10.69 16.10
CA LYS A 6 6.43 11.06 17.44
C LYS A 6 6.66 9.80 18.28
N ALA A 7 7.79 9.75 18.97
CA ALA A 7 8.06 8.70 19.94
C ALA A 7 7.18 8.87 21.19
N ARG A 8 6.72 7.75 21.76
CA ARG A 8 6.08 7.75 23.09
C ARG A 8 7.11 7.34 24.15
N GLY A 9 6.88 7.70 25.41
CA GLY A 9 7.85 7.47 26.51
C GLY A 9 8.23 6.00 26.80
N ARG A 10 7.55 5.02 26.18
CA ARG A 10 7.88 3.59 26.26
C ARG A 10 8.38 2.99 24.94
N ASP A 11 8.46 3.78 23.87
CA ASP A 11 8.90 3.29 22.57
C ASP A 11 10.44 3.21 22.52
N ASN A 12 10.96 2.08 22.04
CA ASN A 12 12.37 1.99 21.65
C ASN A 12 12.56 2.66 20.27
N THR A 13 13.77 3.15 19.98
CA THR A 13 14.16 3.72 18.67
C THR A 13 13.78 2.80 17.52
N ASN A 14 13.99 1.49 17.67
CA ASN A 14 13.62 0.49 16.67
C ASN A 14 12.10 0.44 16.39
N ASP A 15 11.27 0.69 17.39
CA ASP A 15 9.81 0.70 17.23
C ASP A 15 9.35 1.95 16.50
N VAL A 16 9.97 3.09 16.77
CA VAL A 16 9.73 4.34 16.04
C VAL A 16 10.10 4.18 14.57
N ILE A 17 11.26 3.57 14.27
CA ILE A 17 11.69 3.28 12.90
C ILE A 17 10.68 2.35 12.19
N LYS A 18 10.21 1.30 12.86
CA LYS A 18 9.21 0.38 12.29
C LYS A 18 7.89 1.10 12.01
N LYS A 19 7.40 1.94 12.92
CA LYS A 19 6.20 2.76 12.74
C LYS A 19 6.35 3.70 11.54
N PHE A 20 7.50 4.37 11.43
CA PHE A 20 7.80 5.23 10.29
C PHE A 20 7.84 4.47 8.97
N LYS A 21 8.51 3.32 8.91
CA LYS A 21 8.53 2.46 7.72
C LYS A 21 7.14 2.01 7.30
N LYS A 22 6.27 1.66 8.25
CA LYS A 22 4.87 1.30 7.97
C LYS A 22 4.10 2.48 7.37
N ALA A 23 4.19 3.67 7.97
CA ALA A 23 3.55 4.88 7.46
C ALA A 23 4.06 5.28 6.07
N ALA A 24 5.38 5.18 5.84
CA ALA A 24 5.98 5.46 4.54
C ALA A 24 5.51 4.49 3.45
N ALA A 25 5.35 3.21 3.79
CA ALA A 25 4.82 2.20 2.88
C ALA A 25 3.32 2.38 2.59
N GLU A 26 2.53 2.86 3.55
CA GLU A 26 1.11 3.14 3.37
C GLU A 26 0.88 4.30 2.39
N VAL A 27 1.69 5.35 2.47
CA VAL A 27 1.62 6.51 1.59
C VAL A 27 2.27 6.25 0.22
N ASP A 28 3.11 5.22 0.12
CA ASP A 28 3.86 4.85 -1.09
C ASP A 28 4.71 6.00 -1.68
N ILE A 29 5.29 6.81 -0.78
CA ILE A 29 6.03 8.04 -1.12
C ILE A 29 7.18 7.80 -2.11
N VAL A 30 7.84 6.64 -1.99
CA VAL A 30 8.99 6.29 -2.84
C VAL A 30 8.55 6.06 -4.28
N THR A 31 7.46 5.33 -4.49
CA THR A 31 6.90 5.07 -5.82
C THR A 31 6.38 6.36 -6.44
N LEU A 32 5.65 7.16 -5.65
CA LEU A 32 5.17 8.47 -6.07
C LEU A 32 6.29 9.42 -6.51
N ALA A 33 7.41 9.45 -5.77
CA ALA A 33 8.57 10.25 -6.13
C ALA A 33 9.23 9.76 -7.43
N LYS A 34 9.33 8.45 -7.64
CA LYS A 34 9.86 7.86 -8.88
C LYS A 34 8.97 8.15 -10.08
N ASP A 35 7.66 8.00 -9.93
CA ASP A 35 6.70 8.22 -11.01
C ASP A 35 6.63 9.69 -11.45
N ARG A 36 6.83 10.61 -10.50
CA ARG A 36 6.86 12.06 -10.76
C ARG A 36 8.22 12.55 -11.28
N ARG A 37 9.27 11.73 -11.25
CA ARG A 37 10.61 12.12 -11.72
C ARG A 37 10.62 12.50 -13.20
N TYR A 38 9.79 11.85 -14.01
CA TYR A 38 9.69 12.07 -15.44
C TYR A 38 8.23 12.20 -15.87
N HIS A 39 7.99 12.95 -16.94
CA HIS A 39 6.65 13.03 -17.51
C HIS A 39 6.21 11.65 -18.03
N GLN A 40 5.04 11.20 -17.59
CA GLN A 40 4.40 9.99 -18.08
C GLN A 40 3.16 10.35 -18.91
N LYS A 41 3.05 9.74 -20.10
CA LYS A 41 1.87 9.88 -20.95
C LYS A 41 0.62 9.36 -20.21
N PRO A 42 -0.55 10.00 -20.34
CA PRO A 42 -1.79 9.56 -19.68
C PRO A 42 -2.20 8.12 -20.00
N SER A 43 -1.93 7.64 -21.21
CA SER A 43 -2.18 6.25 -21.62
C SER A 43 -1.34 5.24 -20.82
N ARG A 44 -0.09 5.58 -20.52
CA ARG A 44 0.80 4.75 -19.71
C ARG A 44 0.33 4.70 -18.26
N LEU A 45 -0.07 5.83 -17.70
CA LEU A 45 -0.66 5.90 -16.36
C LEU A 45 -1.91 5.01 -16.24
N LYS A 46 -2.84 5.10 -17.20
CA LYS A 46 -4.03 4.23 -17.25
C LYS A 46 -3.66 2.75 -17.32
N SER A 47 -2.66 2.40 -18.12
CA SER A 47 -2.18 1.01 -18.24
C SER A 47 -1.63 0.45 -16.93
N VAL A 48 -0.83 1.24 -16.20
CA VAL A 48 -0.28 0.86 -14.89
C VAL A 48 -1.41 0.64 -13.89
N ILE A 49 -2.35 1.58 -13.75
CA ILE A 49 -3.49 1.47 -12.84
C ILE A 49 -4.33 0.22 -13.14
N ASN A 50 -4.62 -0.05 -14.42
CA ASN A 50 -5.38 -1.23 -14.82
C ASN A 50 -4.65 -2.53 -14.47
N THR A 51 -3.33 -2.54 -14.67
CA THR A 51 -2.47 -3.70 -14.33
C THR A 51 -2.47 -3.97 -12.84
N GLU A 52 -2.35 -2.93 -12.02
CA GLU A 52 -2.40 -3.03 -10.56
C GLU A 52 -3.76 -3.52 -10.07
N ARG A 53 -4.86 -2.94 -10.56
CA ARG A 53 -6.22 -3.40 -10.24
C ARG A 53 -6.44 -4.85 -10.62
N LYS A 54 -5.95 -5.29 -11.80
CA LYS A 54 -6.02 -6.70 -12.22
C LYS A 54 -5.27 -7.61 -11.26
N ARG A 55 -4.05 -7.23 -10.85
CA ARG A 55 -3.25 -7.98 -9.87
C ARG A 55 -3.94 -8.08 -8.52
N LEU A 56 -4.46 -6.97 -7.99
CA LEU A 56 -5.18 -6.93 -6.71
C LEU A 56 -6.44 -7.80 -6.73
N ARG A 57 -7.24 -7.73 -7.82
CA ARG A 57 -8.42 -8.59 -8.00
C ARG A 57 -8.05 -10.08 -8.05
N LYS A 58 -6.97 -10.45 -8.76
CA LYS A 58 -6.49 -11.84 -8.81
C LYS A 58 -6.08 -12.31 -7.41
N LYS A 59 -5.36 -11.48 -6.66
CA LYS A 59 -4.96 -11.76 -5.28
C LYS A 59 -6.19 -11.95 -4.37
N LEU A 60 -7.16 -11.05 -4.42
CA LEU A 60 -8.39 -11.14 -3.63
C LEU A 60 -9.16 -12.45 -3.90
N ARG A 61 -9.28 -12.84 -5.17
CA ARG A 61 -9.90 -14.13 -5.54
C ARG A 61 -9.14 -15.32 -4.97
N SER A 62 -7.80 -15.26 -4.98
CA SER A 62 -6.96 -16.29 -4.40
C SER A 62 -7.15 -16.39 -2.89
N LEU A 63 -7.19 -15.25 -2.19
CA LEU A 63 -7.37 -15.20 -0.73
C LEU A 63 -8.74 -15.79 -0.35
N LYS A 64 -9.82 -15.40 -1.03
CA LYS A 64 -11.17 -15.93 -0.77
C LYS A 64 -11.30 -17.46 -0.91
N ARG A 65 -10.36 -18.12 -1.59
CA ARG A 65 -10.34 -19.59 -1.75
C ARG A 65 -9.53 -20.30 -0.67
N GLN A 66 -8.76 -19.59 0.14
CA GLN A 66 -7.99 -20.18 1.23
C GLN A 66 -8.88 -20.37 2.46
N LYS A 67 -8.79 -21.56 3.09
CA LYS A 67 -9.64 -21.95 4.21
C LYS A 67 -9.27 -21.29 5.55
N ASN A 68 -8.03 -20.83 5.69
CA ASN A 68 -7.45 -20.31 6.93
C ASN A 68 -6.98 -18.85 6.79
N ILE A 69 -7.83 -17.99 6.25
CA ILE A 69 -7.55 -16.55 6.20
C ILE A 69 -8.42 -15.83 7.21
N ASP A 70 -7.79 -14.90 7.93
CA ASP A 70 -8.49 -13.94 8.76
C ASP A 70 -9.45 -13.07 7.91
N PRO A 71 -10.76 -13.02 8.24
CA PRO A 71 -11.74 -12.19 7.54
C PRO A 71 -11.33 -10.72 7.39
N ASP A 72 -10.59 -10.16 8.36
CA ASP A 72 -10.12 -8.77 8.33
C ASP A 72 -9.16 -8.52 7.16
N VAL A 73 -8.32 -9.50 6.82
CA VAL A 73 -7.41 -9.41 5.66
C VAL A 73 -8.20 -9.33 4.36
N ILE A 74 -9.31 -10.05 4.25
CA ILE A 74 -10.20 -10.01 3.07
C ILE A 74 -10.91 -8.65 3.00
N SER A 75 -11.38 -8.13 4.13
CA SER A 75 -12.05 -6.82 4.22
C SER A 75 -11.12 -5.71 3.70
N ARG A 76 -9.91 -5.60 4.27
CA ARG A 76 -8.90 -4.59 3.86
C ARG A 76 -8.50 -4.72 2.39
N MET A 77 -8.36 -5.96 1.89
CA MET A 77 -8.06 -6.19 0.48
C MET A 77 -9.22 -5.81 -0.45
N THR A 78 -10.46 -5.94 0.02
CA THR A 78 -11.65 -5.55 -0.75
C THR A 78 -11.75 -4.03 -0.82
N GLU A 79 -11.54 -3.31 0.29
CA GLU A 79 -11.45 -1.85 0.32
C GLU A 79 -10.36 -1.33 -0.63
N ARG A 80 -9.19 -1.98 -0.65
CA ARG A 80 -8.07 -1.61 -1.54
C ARG A 80 -8.37 -1.81 -3.02
N VAL A 81 -9.26 -2.75 -3.38
CA VAL A 81 -9.72 -2.95 -4.76
C VAL A 81 -10.82 -1.95 -5.16
N GLY A 82 -11.59 -1.45 -4.19
CA GLY A 82 -12.68 -0.48 -4.39
C GLY A 82 -12.23 0.97 -4.57
N ARG A 83 -11.02 1.33 -4.13
CA ARG A 83 -10.35 2.60 -4.47
C ARG A 83 -9.87 2.61 -5.93
#